data_AF-A0A9X3EUJ7-F1
#
_entry.id   AF-A0A9X3EUJ7-F1
#
_cell.length_a   1.000
_cell.length_b   1.000
_cell.length_c   1.000
_cell.angle_alpha   90.00
_cell.angle_beta   90.00
_cell.angle_gamma   90.00
#
_symmetry.space_group_name_H-M   'P 1'
#
loop_
_entity.id
_entity.type
_entity.pdbx_description
1 polymer ?
#
loop_
_entity_poly.entity_id
_entity_poly.type
_entity_poly.pdbx_seq_one_letter_code
_entity_poly.pdbx_strand_id
1 'polypeptide(L)' 'MKWVEVRHEGDGNRGAAYVAEVPGGVLVRTVTHLILHTGLYVSEALTFVPNVGLADFERKPKDED' A
#
# COMPACT_ATOMS: atom_id res chain seq x y z
N MET A 1 8.68 -3.66 14.46
CA MET A 1 8.04 -3.78 13.14
C MET A 1 7.92 -2.39 12.55
N LYS A 2 8.42 -2.16 11.32
CA LYS A 2 8.42 -0.85 10.64
C LYS A 2 7.48 -0.92 9.44
N TRP A 3 6.59 0.07 9.31
CA TRP A 3 5.73 0.23 8.14
C TRP A 3 6.40 1.16 7.13
N VAL A 4 6.38 0.77 5.86
CA VAL A 4 6.89 1.56 4.72
C VAL A 4 5.69 1.89 3.83
N GLU A 5 5.49 3.17 3.52
CA GLU A 5 4.44 3.60 2.59
C GLU A 5 4.83 3.23 1.16
N VAL A 6 3.96 2.48 0.48
CA VAL A 6 4.10 2.10 -0.94
C VAL A 6 2.99 2.83 -1.71
N ARG A 7 3.28 4.06 -2.18
CA ARG A 7 2.30 4.85 -2.94
C ARG A 7 2.26 4.41 -4.39
N HIS A 8 1.04 4.25 -4.92
CA HIS A 8 0.80 4.42 -6.34
C HIS A 8 0.36 5.87 -6.59
N GLU A 9 1.25 6.69 -7.14
CA GLU A 9 0.85 7.96 -7.75
C GLU A 9 0.02 7.61 -8.99
N GLY A 10 -1.28 7.88 -9.00
CA GLY A 10 -2.07 7.53 -10.18
C GLY A 10 -3.54 7.89 -10.17
N ASP A 11 -4.24 7.84 -9.04
CA ASP A 11 -5.69 7.96 -9.09
C ASP A 11 -6.24 8.90 -8.02
N GLY A 12 -7.32 9.63 -8.35
CA GLY A 12 -7.92 10.67 -7.50
C GLY A 12 -8.42 10.20 -6.12
N ASN A 13 -8.30 8.90 -5.84
CA ASN A 13 -8.49 8.31 -4.52
C ASN A 13 -7.20 8.42 -3.70
N ARG A 14 -7.23 9.23 -2.63
CA ARG A 14 -6.12 9.42 -1.68
C ARG A 14 -5.94 8.22 -0.74
N GLY A 15 -5.92 7.02 -1.31
CA GLY A 15 -5.58 5.82 -0.57
C GLY A 15 -4.07 5.79 -0.26
N ALA A 16 -3.71 5.14 0.84
CA ALA A 16 -2.32 4.86 1.18
C ALA A 16 -2.19 3.35 1.41
N ALA A 17 -1.13 2.76 0.87
CA ALA A 17 -0.76 1.39 1.16
C ALA A 17 0.55 1.38 1.96
N TYR A 18 0.63 0.51 2.96
CA TYR A 18 1.77 0.35 3.83
C TYR A 18 2.16 -1.12 3.88
N VAL A 19 3.46 -1.39 3.86
CA VAL A 19 4.00 -2.75 3.97
C VAL A 19 4.90 -2.84 5.19
N ALA A 20 4.78 -3.92 5.94
CA ALA A 20 5.68 -4.25 7.03
C ALA A 20 6.20 -5.68 6.89
N GLU A 21 7.51 -5.84 6.99
CA GLU A 21 8.15 -7.16 6.96
C GLU A 21 7.90 -7.91 8.27
N VAL A 22 7.57 -9.19 8.12
CA VAL A 22 7.31 -10.14 9.22
C VAL A 22 7.97 -11.48 8.91
N PRO A 23 8.22 -12.35 9.90
CA PRO A 23 8.74 -13.69 9.62
C PRO A 23 7.86 -14.43 8.60
N GLY A 24 8.46 -14.85 7.49
CA GLY A 24 7.78 -15.61 6.44
C GLY A 24 7.03 -14.78 5.38
N GLY A 25 7.09 -13.44 5.42
CA GLY A 25 6.51 -12.61 4.37
C GLY A 25 6.32 -11.14 4.75
N VAL A 26 5.26 -10.52 4.23
CA VAL A 26 4.88 -9.14 4.58
C VAL A 26 3.41 -9.03 4.99
N LEU A 27 3.13 -8.04 5.83
CA LEU A 27 1.80 -7.51 6.03
C LEU A 27 1.60 -6.30 5.13
N VAL A 28 0.50 -6.29 4.38
CA VAL A 28 0.07 -5.17 3.54
C VAL A 28 -1.19 -4.57 4.16
N ARG A 29 -1.12 -3.29 4.53
CA ARG A 29 -2.26 -2.49 4.99
C ARG A 29 -2.64 -1.50 3.90
N THR A 30 -3.90 -1.47 3.51
CA THR A 30 -4.44 -0.46 2.60
C THR A 30 -5.48 0.37 3.33
N VAL A 31 -5.42 1.68 3.12
CA VAL A 31 -6.39 2.65 3.61
C VAL A 31 -6.92 3.37 2.38
N THR A 32 -8.24 3.35 2.19
CA THR A 32 -8.90 4.03 1.07
C THR A 32 -9.85 5.08 1.62
N HIS A 33 -9.71 6.30 1.11
CA HIS A 33 -10.60 7.42 1.41
C HIS A 33 -11.44 7.73 0.17
N LEU A 34 -12.75 7.77 0.33
CA LEU A 34 -13.68 8.26 -0.67
C LEU A 34 -14.41 9.47 -0.11
N ILE A 35 -14.21 10.63 -0.74
CA ILE A 35 -14.86 11.89 -0.36
C ILE A 35 -16.03 12.11 -1.31
N LEU A 36 -17.24 12.08 -0.76
CA LEU A 36 -18.48 12.40 -1.48
C LEU A 36 -19.09 13.67 -0.89
N HIS A 37 -20.01 14.31 -1.63
CA HIS A 37 -20.78 15.43 -1.09
C HIS A 37 -21.59 15.05 0.16
N THR A 38 -21.86 13.75 0.37
CA THR A 38 -22.58 13.20 1.52
C THR A 38 -21.68 12.95 2.73
N GLY A 39 -20.36 12.97 2.59
CA GLY A 39 -19.42 12.72 3.67
C GLY A 39 -18.14 11.98 3.26
N LEU A 40 -17.36 11.62 4.27
CA LEU A 40 -16.12 10.86 4.14
C LEU A 40 -16.38 9.38 4.42
N TYR A 41 -15.99 8.52 3.48
CA TYR A 41 -15.98 7.07 3.65
C TYR A 41 -14.53 6.61 3.77
N VAL A 42 -14.26 5.81 4.81
CA VAL A 42 -12.94 5.23 5.09
C VAL A 42 -13.06 3.72 5.09
N SER A 43 -12.21 3.05 4.33
CA SER A 43 -12.09 1.60 4.34
C SER A 43 -10.64 1.21 4.59
N GLU A 44 -10.43 0.27 5.50
CA GLU A 44 -9.11 -0.30 5.77
C GLU A 44 -9.13 -1.81 5.55
N ALA A 45 -8.07 -2.33 4.93
CA ALA A 45 -7.85 -3.77 4.80
C ALA A 45 -6.42 -4.13 5.21
N LEU A 46 -6.26 -5.30 5.83
CA LEU A 46 -4.98 -5.90 6.19
C LEU A 46 -4.88 -7.28 5.58
N THR A 47 -3.76 -7.59 4.94
CA THR A 47 -3.52 -8.88 4.29
C THR A 47 -2.10 -9.35 4.56
N PHE A 48 -1.92 -10.65 4.81
CA PHE A 48 -0.61 -11.27 4.87
C PHE A 48 -0.26 -11.88 3.51
N VAL A 49 0.94 -11.59 3.02
CA VAL A 49 1.47 -12.14 1.78
C VAL A 49 2.72 -12.96 2.11
N PRO A 50 2.68 -14.30 1.99
CA PRO A 50 3.82 -15.14 2.32
C PRO A 50 4.92 -15.05 1.27
N ASN A 51 6.17 -15.28 1.69
CA ASN A 51 7.36 -15.40 0.83
C ASN A 51 7.65 -14.18 -0.05
N VAL A 52 7.15 -13.01 0.33
CA VAL A 52 7.44 -11.71 -0.30
C VAL A 52 8.22 -10.86 0.71
N GLY A 53 9.19 -10.08 0.23
CA GLY A 53 9.96 -9.13 1.01
C GLY A 53 9.61 -7.68 0.67
N LEU A 54 10.14 -6.73 1.46
CA LEU A 54 9.96 -5.29 1.18
C LEU A 54 10.57 -4.88 -0.17
N ALA A 55 11.67 -5.51 -0.58
CA ALA A 55 12.35 -5.23 -1.84
C ALA A 55 11.48 -5.50 -3.09
N ASP A 56 10.48 -6.38 -2.98
CA ASP A 56 9.55 -6.67 -4.08
C ASP A 56 8.57 -5.52 -4.36
N PHE A 57 8.47 -4.54 -3.45
CA PHE A 57 7.63 -3.35 -3.60
C PHE A 57 8.41 -2.09 -4.01
N GLU A 58 9.74 -2.11 -4.00
CA GLU A 58 10.53 -1.00 -4.49
C GLU A 58 10.36 -0.87 -6.01
N ARG A 59 9.94 0.30 -6.49
CA ARG A 59 9.83 0.64 -7.92
C ARG A 59 11.11 0.16 -8.61
N LYS A 60 11.00 -0.79 -9.56
CA LYS A 60 11.96 -0.78 -10.68
C LYS A 60 11.91 0.63 -11.26
N PRO A 61 13.04 1.35 -11.42
CA PRO A 61 13.02 2.53 -12.25
C PRO A 61 12.38 2.11 -13.57
N LYS A 62 11.34 2.83 -13.97
CA LYS A 62 10.75 2.67 -15.29
C LYS A 62 11.94 2.87 -16.23
N ASP A 63 12.34 1.82 -16.95
CA ASP A 63 13.41 1.93 -17.95
C ASP A 63 13.10 3.18 -18.78
N GLU A 64 14.01 4.16 -18.74
CA GLU A 64 13.95 5.37 -19.55
C GLU A 64 14.28 4.94 -20.98
N ASP A 65 13.24 4.62 -21.76
CA ASP A 65 13.27 4.62 -23.22
C ASP A 65 12.76 5.96 -23.77
#